data_AF-A0A7J9VVB2-F1
#
_entry.id   AF-A0A7J9VVB2-F1
#
_cell.length_a   1.000
_cell.length_b   1.000
_cell.length_c   1.000
_cell.angle_alpha   90.00
_cell.angle_beta   90.00
_cell.angle_gamma   90.00
#
_symmetry.space_group_name_H-M   'P 1'
#
loop_
_entity.id
_entity.type
_entity.pdbx_description
1 polymer ?
#
loop_
_entity_poly.entity_id
_entity_poly.type
_entity_poly.pdbx_seq_one_letter_code
_entity_poly.pdbx_strand_id
1 'polypeptide(L)'
;DLHPENVLAAAREPWLVIDPKPYVGDPAYDPLQHMLNFPDRLGADPLGFVRRMAGLLDLDPDRLRQWTFARCVQESADQPELRAAAVRLAPRMQWRTEHERAADVRNRGHTGTTRILRTSGEPGAGPPLSRPRGDPVGEFPRSASAGTLYPMRGRTQDDGSTPRDSRHDYWGVVLDAPDALALARFYSDLLGWEIAKSGPEDAAILPPDGVAYLGFQTSPEYVRPVWPAAAGSQQMMLHLDLEVEDLDAAVAHAVELGAEIAEYQPQDDVRVLLDPAGHPFCLYLG
;
A
#
# COMPACT_ATOMS: atom_id res chain seq x y z
N ASP A 1 11.80 0.49 -1.56
CA ASP A 1 12.84 -0.29 -0.88
C ASP A 1 14.05 -0.48 -1.78
N LEU A 2 14.82 0.60 -1.98
CA LEU A 2 15.94 0.60 -2.92
C LEU A 2 17.25 0.37 -2.15
N HIS A 3 17.60 -0.88 -1.87
CA HIS A 3 18.87 -1.27 -1.27
C HIS A 3 19.73 -2.10 -2.24
N PRO A 4 21.06 -2.18 -2.03
CA PRO A 4 21.97 -2.86 -2.97
C PRO A 4 21.67 -4.35 -3.17
N GLU A 5 21.07 -5.01 -2.18
CA GLU A 5 20.75 -6.44 -2.27
C GLU A 5 19.55 -6.71 -3.21
N ASN A 6 18.79 -5.65 -3.54
CA ASN A 6 17.77 -5.68 -4.59
C ASN A 6 18.33 -5.43 -6.01
N VAL A 7 19.66 -5.35 -6.16
CA VAL A 7 20.33 -5.30 -7.48
C VAL A 7 21.02 -6.63 -7.73
N LEU A 8 20.48 -7.41 -8.66
CA LEU A 8 20.96 -8.76 -8.98
C LEU A 8 21.61 -8.80 -10.35
N ALA A 9 22.63 -9.64 -10.50
CA ALA A 9 23.16 -9.99 -11.81
C ALA A 9 22.10 -10.77 -12.60
N ALA A 10 21.99 -10.53 -13.91
CA ALA A 10 21.05 -11.23 -14.76
C ALA A 10 21.65 -11.55 -16.14
N ALA A 11 21.02 -12.50 -16.85
CA ALA A 11 21.44 -12.88 -18.21
C ALA A 11 20.85 -11.97 -19.30
N ARG A 12 19.69 -11.36 -19.05
CA ARG A 12 18.96 -10.47 -19.97
C ARG A 12 19.63 -9.09 -20.09
N GLU A 13 20.07 -8.55 -18.96
CA GLU A 13 20.77 -7.27 -18.78
C GLU A 13 21.86 -7.52 -17.75
N PRO A 14 22.98 -6.79 -17.75
CA PRO A 14 24.08 -7.02 -16.80
C PRO A 14 23.64 -6.98 -15.32
N TRP A 15 22.57 -6.24 -15.02
CA TRP A 15 21.92 -6.20 -13.72
C TRP A 15 20.42 -5.94 -13.86
N LEU A 16 19.65 -6.35 -12.86
CA LEU A 16 18.22 -6.07 -12.70
C LEU A 16 17.96 -5.56 -11.30
N VAL A 17 17.01 -4.62 -11.18
CA VAL A 17 16.44 -4.24 -9.89
C VAL A 17 15.21 -5.11 -9.64
N ILE A 18 15.18 -5.77 -8.49
CA ILE A 18 14.00 -6.50 -8.00
C ILE A 18 13.25 -5.65 -6.98
N ASP A 19 11.93 -5.81 -6.93
CA ASP A 19 11.03 -5.04 -6.05
C ASP A 19 11.26 -3.50 -6.10
N PRO A 20 11.34 -2.89 -7.30
CA PRO A 20 11.38 -1.44 -7.37
C PRO A 20 10.05 -0.90 -6.85
N LYS A 21 10.10 -0.08 -5.80
CA LYS A 21 8.96 0.67 -5.27
C LYS A 21 9.10 2.15 -5.64
N PRO A 22 9.02 2.53 -6.93
CA PRO A 22 9.14 3.92 -7.35
C PRO A 22 7.93 4.73 -6.91
N TYR A 23 8.12 6.03 -6.70
CA TYR A 23 7.02 6.94 -6.42
C TYR A 23 6.66 7.73 -7.68
N VAL A 24 5.36 7.90 -7.95
CA VAL A 24 4.92 8.84 -8.98
C VAL A 24 5.00 10.25 -8.39
N GLY A 25 5.90 11.09 -8.91
CA GLY A 25 6.09 12.43 -8.37
C GLY A 25 7.35 13.13 -8.87
N ASP A 26 8.02 13.84 -7.96
CA ASP A 26 9.30 14.49 -8.25
C ASP A 26 10.41 13.42 -8.38
N PRO A 27 11.10 13.31 -9.54
CA PRO A 27 12.16 12.32 -9.74
C PRO A 27 13.30 12.39 -8.71
N ALA A 28 13.50 13.55 -8.08
CA ALA A 28 14.46 13.71 -6.99
C ALA A 28 14.09 12.96 -5.71
N TYR A 29 12.87 12.40 -5.62
CA TYR A 29 12.42 11.62 -4.47
C TYR A 29 12.84 10.14 -4.51
N ASP A 30 12.93 9.55 -5.71
CA ASP A 30 13.23 8.11 -5.86
C ASP A 30 14.57 7.64 -5.25
N PRO A 31 15.69 8.39 -5.34
CA PRO A 31 16.97 7.91 -4.81
C PRO A 31 17.09 8.01 -3.28
N LEU A 32 16.12 8.61 -2.59
CA LEU A 32 16.24 8.90 -1.16
C LEU A 32 16.36 7.63 -0.32
N GLN A 33 15.61 6.58 -0.65
CA GLN A 33 15.68 5.32 0.10
C GLN A 33 17.09 4.71 0.00
N HIS A 34 17.70 4.75 -1.20
CA HIS A 34 19.08 4.32 -1.36
C HIS A 34 20.03 5.14 -0.49
N MET A 35 19.86 6.46 -0.44
CA MET A 35 20.72 7.32 0.38
C MET A 35 20.57 7.05 1.89
N LEU A 36 19.35 6.73 2.35
CA LEU A 36 19.07 6.36 3.75
C LEU A 36 19.66 5.01 4.13
N ASN A 37 19.74 4.07 3.17
CA ASN A 37 20.37 2.76 3.37
C ASN A 37 21.90 2.83 3.55
N PHE A 38 22.51 4.02 3.42
CA PHE A 38 23.92 4.26 3.72
C PHE A 38 24.10 5.36 4.78
N PRO A 39 23.68 5.12 6.04
CA PRO A 39 23.70 6.14 7.10
C PRO A 39 25.10 6.68 7.36
N ASP A 40 26.15 5.85 7.28
CA ASP A 40 27.55 6.28 7.44
C ASP A 40 27.97 7.30 6.37
N ARG A 41 27.60 7.06 5.10
CA ARG A 41 27.94 7.94 3.98
C ARG A 41 27.16 9.24 4.06
N LEU A 42 25.87 9.13 4.40
CA LEU A 42 24.99 10.27 4.57
C LEU A 42 25.42 11.14 5.75
N GLY A 43 25.81 10.54 6.89
CA GLY A 43 26.29 11.26 8.06
C GLY A 43 27.63 11.97 7.85
N ALA A 44 28.58 11.32 7.15
CA ALA A 44 29.92 11.87 6.92
C ALA A 44 29.89 13.16 6.08
N ASP A 45 29.23 13.13 4.92
CA ASP A 45 29.11 14.31 4.04
C ASP A 45 27.74 14.36 3.31
N PRO A 46 26.68 14.83 3.98
CA PRO A 46 25.34 14.88 3.40
C PRO A 46 25.27 15.70 2.10
N LEU A 47 25.93 16.87 2.07
CA LEU A 47 25.90 17.76 0.90
C LEU A 47 26.75 17.24 -0.25
N GLY A 48 27.89 16.60 0.04
CA GLY A 48 28.67 15.92 -0.99
C GLY A 48 27.97 14.68 -1.53
N PHE A 49 27.28 13.92 -0.67
CA PHE A 49 26.54 12.75 -1.09
C PHE A 49 25.36 13.13 -2.00
N VAL A 50 24.57 14.14 -1.63
CA VAL A 50 23.51 14.71 -2.49
C VAL A 50 24.07 15.14 -3.85
N ARG A 51 25.15 15.93 -3.88
CA ARG A 51 25.74 16.41 -5.14
C ARG A 51 26.22 15.25 -6.03
N ARG A 52 26.82 14.23 -5.42
CA ARG A 52 27.27 13.03 -6.14
C ARG A 52 26.09 12.26 -6.73
N MET A 53 25.05 12.02 -5.94
CA MET A 53 23.87 11.29 -6.41
C MET A 53 23.11 12.06 -7.49
N ALA A 54 22.97 13.37 -7.33
CA ALA A 54 22.39 14.24 -8.36
C ALA A 54 23.15 14.14 -9.69
N GLY A 55 24.49 14.17 -9.65
CA GLY A 55 25.31 14.04 -10.85
C GLY A 55 25.25 12.64 -11.51
N LEU A 56 25.14 11.57 -10.71
CA LEU A 56 25.02 10.21 -11.24
C LEU A 56 23.66 9.94 -11.88
N LEU A 57 22.61 10.59 -11.40
CA LEU A 57 21.22 10.36 -11.80
C LEU A 57 20.67 11.44 -12.73
N ASP A 58 21.48 12.44 -13.09
CA ASP A 58 21.07 13.61 -13.88
C ASP A 58 19.86 14.35 -13.26
N LEU A 59 19.93 14.61 -11.94
CA LEU A 59 18.88 15.26 -11.15
C LEU A 59 19.30 16.66 -10.68
N ASP A 60 18.31 17.50 -10.38
CA ASP A 60 18.53 18.80 -9.73
C ASP A 60 19.07 18.59 -8.29
N PRO A 61 20.31 19.04 -7.99
CA PRO A 61 20.93 18.83 -6.68
C PRO A 61 20.25 19.60 -5.55
N ASP A 62 19.58 20.72 -5.83
CA ASP A 62 18.84 21.48 -4.83
C ASP A 62 17.50 20.81 -4.51
N ARG A 63 16.81 20.25 -5.51
CA ARG A 63 15.59 19.44 -5.26
C ARG A 63 15.93 18.17 -4.50
N LEU A 64 16.98 17.45 -4.89
CA LEU A 64 17.44 16.27 -4.17
C LEU A 64 17.85 16.60 -2.73
N ARG A 65 18.52 17.75 -2.51
CA ARG A 65 18.85 18.23 -1.17
C ARG A 65 17.60 18.48 -0.32
N GLN A 66 16.60 19.16 -0.86
CA GLN A 66 15.36 19.47 -0.15
C GLN A 66 14.63 18.20 0.26
N TRP A 67 14.56 17.22 -0.64
CA TRP A 67 13.95 15.93 -0.35
C TRP A 67 14.75 15.08 0.64
N THR A 68 16.08 15.08 0.53
CA THR A 68 16.95 14.41 1.50
C THR A 68 16.83 15.04 2.88
N PHE A 69 16.76 16.38 2.96
CA PHE A 69 16.48 17.10 4.19
C PHE A 69 15.14 16.67 4.80
N ALA A 70 14.06 16.73 4.01
CA ALA A 70 12.72 16.37 4.47
C ALA A 70 12.67 14.94 5.01
N ARG A 71 13.28 13.97 4.30
CA ARG A 71 13.36 12.58 4.77
C ARG A 71 14.23 12.43 6.01
N CYS A 72 15.38 13.07 6.09
CA CYS A 72 16.20 13.02 7.32
C CYS A 72 15.44 13.55 8.53
N VAL A 73 14.61 14.59 8.37
CA VAL A 73 13.73 15.09 9.44
C VAL A 73 12.67 14.05 9.79
N GLN A 74 11.95 13.53 8.81
CA GLN A 74 10.88 12.54 8.99
C GLN A 74 11.38 11.28 9.71
N GLU A 75 12.48 10.71 9.24
CA GLU A 75 13.01 9.44 9.75
C GLU A 75 13.79 9.61 11.07
N SER A 76 14.20 10.84 11.45
CA SER A 76 14.98 11.06 12.68
C SER A 76 14.25 10.75 13.98
N ALA A 77 12.93 10.55 13.92
CA ALA A 77 12.15 10.06 15.05
C ALA A 77 12.59 8.64 15.45
N ASP A 78 12.83 7.78 14.45
CA ASP A 78 13.18 6.37 14.66
C ASP A 78 14.69 6.11 14.47
N GLN A 79 15.39 7.02 13.75
CA GLN A 79 16.83 6.96 13.48
C GLN A 79 17.53 8.27 13.91
N PRO A 80 17.82 8.46 15.21
CA PRO A 80 18.31 9.72 15.77
C PRO A 80 19.58 10.28 15.10
N GLU A 81 20.43 9.41 14.53
CA GLU A 81 21.63 9.76 13.77
C GLU A 81 21.35 10.65 12.55
N LEU A 82 20.17 10.54 11.94
CA LEU A 82 19.78 11.35 10.78
C LEU A 82 19.56 12.82 11.12
N ARG A 83 19.38 13.15 12.41
CA ARG A 83 19.23 14.54 12.88
C ARG A 83 20.43 15.40 12.50
N ALA A 84 21.64 14.86 12.61
CA ALA A 84 22.87 15.61 12.27
C ALA A 84 22.94 15.90 10.76
N ALA A 85 22.53 14.94 9.92
CA ALA A 85 22.44 15.14 8.48
C ALA A 85 21.36 16.18 8.11
N ALA A 86 20.18 16.12 8.75
CA ALA A 86 19.10 17.09 8.55
C ALA A 86 19.56 18.53 8.81
N VAL A 87 20.26 18.78 9.92
CA VAL A 87 20.78 20.12 10.26
C VAL A 87 21.74 20.64 9.18
N ARG A 88 22.59 19.77 8.63
CA ARG A 88 23.56 20.14 7.59
C ARG A 88 22.93 20.33 6.21
N LEU A 89 21.83 19.61 5.93
CA LEU A 89 21.09 19.70 4.66
C LEU A 89 20.11 20.87 4.61
N ALA A 90 19.72 21.39 5.79
CA ALA A 90 18.70 22.39 5.95
C ALA A 90 18.83 23.55 4.94
N PRO A 91 17.74 23.92 4.25
CA PRO A 91 17.75 25.08 3.37
C PRO A 91 18.08 26.32 4.21
N ARG A 92 19.07 27.10 3.77
CA ARG A 92 19.30 28.42 4.35
C ARG A 92 18.11 29.29 3.99
N MET A 93 17.33 29.71 5.00
CA MET A 93 16.27 30.70 4.80
C MET A 93 16.89 31.99 4.28
N GLN A 94 16.73 32.25 2.99
CA GLN A 94 16.75 33.60 2.46
C GLN A 94 15.30 34.03 2.38
N TRP A 95 14.91 34.95 3.26
CA TRP A 95 13.62 35.62 3.19
C TRP A 95 13.53 36.36 1.86
N ARG A 96 12.83 35.77 0.89
CA ARG A 96 12.49 36.42 -0.38
C ARG A 96 11.12 37.05 -0.27
N THR A 97 11.05 38.35 -0.55
CA THR A 97 9.80 39.12 -0.58
C THR A 97 8.92 38.69 -1.77
N GLU A 98 7.60 38.86 -1.65
CA GLU A 98 6.59 38.35 -2.60
C GLU A 98 6.81 38.77 -4.06
N HIS A 99 7.56 39.83 -4.32
CA HIS A 99 7.84 40.34 -5.66
C HIS A 99 8.62 39.38 -6.57
N GLU A 100 9.45 38.50 -6.01
CA GLU A 100 10.33 37.63 -6.82
C GLU A 100 9.63 36.37 -7.35
N ARG A 101 8.52 35.93 -6.71
CA ARG A 101 7.77 34.73 -7.15
C ARG A 101 6.93 34.96 -8.40
N ALA A 102 6.54 36.20 -8.69
CA ALA A 102 5.67 36.55 -9.82
C ALA A 102 6.38 36.57 -11.20
N ALA A 103 7.70 36.37 -11.23
CA ALA A 103 8.48 36.36 -12.46
C ALA A 103 8.55 34.97 -13.13
N ASP A 104 8.50 33.87 -12.37
CA ASP A 104 8.81 32.53 -12.87
C ASP A 104 7.62 31.81 -13.54
N VAL A 105 6.38 32.17 -13.15
CA VAL A 105 5.15 31.57 -13.71
C VAL A 105 4.92 31.97 -15.17
N ARG A 106 5.56 33.05 -15.66
CA ARG A 106 5.37 33.55 -17.02
C ARG A 106 6.19 32.84 -18.11
N ASN A 107 7.10 31.92 -17.76
CA ASN A 107 8.13 31.46 -18.72
C ASN A 107 8.13 29.96 -19.08
N ARG A 108 7.08 29.18 -18.77
CA ARG A 108 6.99 27.78 -19.24
C ARG A 108 5.95 27.61 -20.33
N GLY A 109 6.40 27.81 -21.57
CA GLY A 109 5.67 27.48 -22.79
C GLY A 109 5.50 25.97 -22.96
N HIS A 110 4.31 25.58 -23.40
CA HIS A 110 3.91 24.24 -23.83
C HIS A 110 4.66 23.81 -25.10
N THR A 111 5.44 22.73 -25.05
CA THR A 111 5.72 21.84 -26.20
C THR A 111 6.14 20.45 -25.70
N GLY A 112 5.37 19.42 -26.02
CA GLY A 112 5.71 18.04 -25.66
C GLY A 112 4.64 17.03 -26.09
N THR A 113 4.63 16.67 -27.37
CA THR A 113 3.76 15.66 -27.97
C THR A 113 4.19 14.26 -27.51
N THR A 114 3.32 13.53 -26.81
CA THR A 114 3.58 12.14 -26.38
C THR A 114 3.14 11.15 -27.47
N ARG A 115 4.05 10.29 -27.92
CA ARG A 115 3.82 9.23 -28.91
C ARG A 115 3.70 7.89 -28.17
N ILE A 116 2.57 7.20 -28.30
CA ILE A 116 2.32 5.89 -27.69
C ILE A 116 2.91 4.81 -28.60
N LEU A 117 3.84 4.00 -28.09
CA LEU A 117 4.29 2.77 -28.72
C LEU A 117 3.53 1.58 -28.12
N ARG A 118 2.80 0.85 -28.97
CA ARG A 118 2.26 -0.48 -28.67
C ARG A 118 3.36 -1.52 -28.89
N THR A 119 3.47 -2.48 -27.97
CA THR A 119 4.12 -3.76 -28.27
C THR A 119 3.21 -4.91 -27.83
N SER A 120 3.09 -5.87 -28.74
CA SER A 120 2.39 -7.14 -28.62
C SER A 120 3.40 -8.24 -28.30
N GLY A 121 3.09 -9.11 -27.34
CA GLY A 121 3.88 -10.31 -27.03
C GLY A 121 3.08 -11.29 -26.17
N GLU A 122 2.94 -12.53 -26.63
CA GLU A 122 2.19 -13.61 -25.99
C GLU A 122 2.90 -14.18 -24.72
N PRO A 123 2.17 -14.84 -23.80
CA PRO A 123 2.71 -15.26 -22.51
C PRO A 123 3.35 -16.67 -22.58
N GLY A 124 4.64 -16.76 -22.22
CA GLY A 124 5.31 -18.01 -21.88
C GLY A 124 5.19 -18.33 -20.39
N ALA A 125 4.82 -19.57 -20.06
CA ALA A 125 4.70 -20.07 -18.69
C ALA A 125 6.06 -20.13 -17.97
N GLY A 126 6.16 -19.50 -16.80
CA GLY A 126 7.32 -19.55 -15.90
C GLY A 126 7.11 -20.50 -14.71
N PRO A 127 8.19 -20.99 -14.07
CA PRO A 127 8.13 -21.96 -12.97
C PRO A 127 7.66 -21.32 -11.65
N PRO A 128 7.22 -22.12 -10.64
CA PRO A 128 6.61 -21.60 -9.43
C PRO A 128 7.64 -20.89 -8.52
N LEU A 129 7.24 -19.71 -8.01
CA LEU A 129 7.99 -18.91 -7.05
C LEU A 129 7.74 -19.44 -5.63
N SER A 130 8.77 -19.93 -4.94
CA SER A 130 8.75 -20.10 -3.49
C SER A 130 9.00 -18.74 -2.82
N ARG A 131 8.09 -18.29 -1.94
CA ARG A 131 8.26 -17.03 -1.18
C ARG A 131 8.89 -17.28 0.21
N PRO A 132 9.66 -16.31 0.74
CA PRO A 132 10.26 -16.39 2.07
C PRO A 132 9.20 -16.20 3.18
N ARG A 133 9.51 -16.76 4.37
CA ARG A 133 8.70 -16.76 5.60
C ARG A 133 8.30 -15.33 6.00
N GLY A 134 7.07 -15.17 6.47
CA GLY A 134 6.55 -13.90 6.99
C GLY A 134 7.29 -13.46 8.25
N ASP A 135 7.73 -12.21 8.26
CA ASP A 135 8.08 -11.52 9.51
C ASP A 135 6.80 -11.16 10.27
N PRO A 136 6.81 -11.14 11.61
CA PRO A 136 5.65 -10.81 12.42
C PRO A 136 5.13 -9.40 12.10
N VAL A 137 3.80 -9.24 12.18
CA VAL A 137 3.09 -7.98 11.95
C VAL A 137 3.64 -6.91 12.91
N GLY A 138 4.41 -5.96 12.38
CA GLY A 138 4.94 -4.85 13.18
C GLY A 138 3.81 -4.00 13.75
N GLU A 139 3.94 -3.58 15.01
CA GLU A 139 3.01 -2.65 15.67
C GLU A 139 2.70 -1.47 14.76
N PHE A 140 1.40 -1.23 14.51
CA PHE A 140 0.95 -0.03 13.80
C PHE A 140 1.42 1.22 14.58
N PRO A 141 2.25 2.09 13.99
CA PRO A 141 2.78 3.24 14.71
C PRO A 141 1.63 4.15 15.12
N ARG A 142 1.52 4.40 16.44
CA ARG A 142 0.59 5.39 16.99
C ARG A 142 0.97 6.77 16.45
N SER A 143 0.15 7.27 15.53
CA SER A 143 0.01 8.66 15.08
C SER A 143 1.30 9.50 15.12
N ALA A 144 2.07 9.44 14.04
CA ALA A 144 3.05 10.48 13.74
C ALA A 144 2.31 11.79 13.38
N SER A 145 2.81 12.91 13.89
CA SER A 145 2.26 14.27 13.70
C SER A 145 1.88 14.56 12.25
N ALA A 146 0.67 15.10 12.05
CA ALA A 146 0.03 15.42 10.79
C ALA A 146 0.90 16.24 9.81
N GLY A 147 1.71 15.55 9.00
CA GLY A 147 1.99 16.02 7.67
C GLY A 147 0.66 16.16 6.93
N THR A 148 0.43 17.27 6.23
CA THR A 148 -0.80 17.47 5.48
C THR A 148 -0.87 16.41 4.38
N LEU A 149 -1.51 15.28 4.69
CA LEU A 149 -1.98 14.34 3.70
C LEU A 149 -2.90 15.15 2.79
N TYR A 150 -2.53 15.31 1.52
CA TYR A 150 -3.43 15.91 0.56
C TYR A 150 -4.45 14.84 0.19
N PRO A 151 -5.70 14.92 0.70
CA PRO A 151 -6.71 13.93 0.35
C PRO A 151 -6.97 13.96 -1.16
N MET A 152 -7.56 12.88 -1.67
CA MET A 152 -8.10 12.83 -3.04
C MET A 152 -8.81 14.16 -3.36
N ARG A 153 -8.44 14.80 -4.47
CA ARG A 153 -9.04 16.08 -4.87
C ARG A 153 -10.55 15.92 -5.01
N GLY A 154 -11.32 16.88 -4.47
CA GLY A 154 -12.78 16.85 -4.50
C GLY A 154 -13.43 15.98 -3.41
N ARG A 155 -12.64 15.32 -2.56
CA ARG A 155 -13.16 14.63 -1.37
C ARG A 155 -13.62 15.65 -0.33
N THR A 156 -14.71 15.35 0.36
CA THR A 156 -15.12 16.09 1.56
C THR A 156 -13.95 16.12 2.54
N GLN A 157 -13.54 17.32 2.93
CA GLN A 157 -12.53 17.47 3.98
C GLN A 157 -13.23 17.31 5.32
N ASP A 158 -12.82 16.31 6.08
CA ASP A 158 -13.21 16.15 7.47
C ASP A 158 -12.03 16.59 8.35
N ASP A 159 -12.29 17.49 9.29
CA ASP A 159 -11.30 18.02 10.24
C ASP A 159 -11.17 17.13 11.49
N GLY A 160 -11.75 15.93 11.46
CA GLY A 160 -11.81 15.01 12.59
C GLY A 160 -13.00 15.23 13.52
N SER A 161 -13.81 16.28 13.32
CA SER A 161 -14.95 16.58 14.20
C SER A 161 -16.23 15.83 13.82
N THR A 162 -16.37 15.34 12.58
CA THR A 162 -17.56 14.58 12.18
C THR A 162 -17.55 13.20 12.84
N PRO A 163 -18.61 12.83 13.58
CA PRO A 163 -18.80 11.49 14.11
C PRO A 163 -18.61 10.44 13.02
N ARG A 164 -17.97 9.32 13.37
CA ARG A 164 -17.60 8.26 12.41
C ARG A 164 -18.81 7.77 11.61
N ASP A 165 -19.91 7.46 12.30
CA ASP A 165 -21.19 7.02 11.74
C ASP A 165 -21.87 8.02 10.79
N SER A 166 -21.45 9.28 10.83
CA SER A 166 -22.03 10.39 10.06
C SER A 166 -21.17 10.76 8.85
N ARG A 167 -20.09 10.01 8.58
CA ARG A 167 -19.21 10.23 7.43
C ARG A 167 -19.75 9.53 6.19
N HIS A 168 -19.59 10.19 5.04
CA HIS A 168 -20.04 9.68 3.73
C HIS A 168 -18.92 9.71 2.67
N ASP A 169 -17.68 9.91 3.10
CA ASP A 169 -16.52 10.13 2.23
C ASP A 169 -15.83 8.82 1.81
N TYR A 170 -16.03 7.73 2.55
CA TYR A 170 -15.69 6.38 2.15
C TYR A 170 -16.70 5.39 2.72
N TRP A 171 -17.10 4.42 1.91
CA TRP A 171 -18.21 3.53 2.22
C TRP A 171 -17.73 2.11 2.55
N GLY A 172 -16.65 1.61 1.95
CA GLY A 172 -16.14 0.27 2.22
C GLY A 172 -15.60 -0.42 0.97
N VAL A 173 -15.47 -1.74 1.07
CA VAL A 173 -15.14 -2.66 -0.03
C VAL A 173 -16.35 -3.55 -0.32
N VAL A 174 -16.50 -3.98 -1.57
CA VAL A 174 -17.59 -4.84 -2.01
C VAL A 174 -17.02 -6.13 -2.57
N LEU A 175 -17.52 -7.28 -2.11
CA LEU A 175 -17.22 -8.61 -2.64
C LEU A 175 -18.31 -9.02 -3.64
N ASP A 176 -17.92 -9.38 -4.86
CA ASP A 176 -18.84 -10.03 -5.80
C ASP A 176 -19.13 -11.45 -5.32
N ALA A 177 -20.36 -11.93 -5.48
CA ALA A 177 -20.79 -13.26 -5.04
C ALA A 177 -21.95 -13.77 -5.91
N PRO A 178 -22.25 -15.08 -5.91
CA PRO A 178 -23.46 -15.59 -6.57
C PRO A 178 -24.74 -15.20 -5.82
N ASP A 179 -24.66 -14.92 -4.52
CA ASP A 179 -25.77 -14.44 -3.68
C ASP A 179 -25.21 -13.49 -2.60
N ALA A 180 -25.47 -12.18 -2.77
CA ALA A 180 -25.01 -11.15 -1.85
C ALA A 180 -25.56 -11.33 -0.42
N LEU A 181 -26.83 -11.71 -0.27
CA LEU A 181 -27.46 -11.80 1.05
C LEU A 181 -26.98 -13.04 1.80
N ALA A 182 -26.79 -14.16 1.11
CA ALA A 182 -26.21 -15.35 1.70
C ALA A 182 -24.80 -15.07 2.24
N LEU A 183 -23.96 -14.37 1.45
CA LEU A 183 -22.62 -14.02 1.87
C LEU A 183 -22.62 -12.98 3.02
N ALA A 184 -23.54 -12.02 2.99
CA ALA A 184 -23.70 -11.05 4.07
C ALA A 184 -24.08 -11.72 5.39
N ARG A 185 -24.95 -12.73 5.37
CA ARG A 185 -25.32 -13.50 6.56
C ARG A 185 -24.13 -14.26 7.13
N PHE A 186 -23.35 -14.92 6.28
CA PHE A 186 -22.12 -15.60 6.71
C PHE A 186 -21.18 -14.66 7.47
N TYR A 187 -20.85 -13.49 6.91
CA TYR A 187 -19.96 -12.55 7.58
C TYR A 187 -20.62 -11.82 8.77
N SER A 188 -21.93 -11.60 8.74
CA SER A 188 -22.70 -11.07 9.87
C SER A 188 -22.58 -12.00 11.07
N ASP A 189 -22.80 -13.29 10.87
CA ASP A 189 -22.70 -14.31 11.92
C ASP A 189 -21.24 -14.50 12.38
N LEU A 190 -20.28 -14.52 11.45
CA LEU A 190 -18.86 -14.69 11.74
C LEU A 190 -18.27 -13.52 12.55
N LEU A 191 -18.64 -12.29 12.23
CA LEU A 191 -18.07 -11.07 12.84
C LEU A 191 -18.95 -10.47 13.94
N GLY A 192 -20.19 -10.93 14.06
CA GLY A 192 -21.20 -10.33 14.94
C GLY A 192 -21.64 -8.93 14.50
N TRP A 193 -21.50 -8.59 13.21
CA TRP A 193 -21.84 -7.27 12.67
C TRP A 193 -23.25 -7.26 12.11
N GLU A 194 -23.99 -6.17 12.28
CA GLU A 194 -25.37 -6.08 11.79
C GLU A 194 -25.41 -5.91 10.27
N ILE A 195 -26.39 -6.57 9.62
CA ILE A 195 -26.74 -6.30 8.23
C ILE A 195 -27.43 -4.94 8.13
N ALA A 196 -26.66 -3.90 7.81
CA ALA A 196 -27.14 -2.53 7.67
C ALA A 196 -27.92 -2.28 6.38
N LYS A 197 -27.71 -3.12 5.35
CA LYS A 197 -28.39 -3.04 4.07
C LYS A 197 -28.65 -4.43 3.50
N SER A 198 -29.85 -4.64 2.97
CA SER A 198 -30.19 -5.82 2.16
C SER A 198 -31.16 -5.44 1.04
N GLY A 199 -30.74 -5.65 -0.20
CA GLY A 199 -31.53 -5.51 -1.42
C GLY A 199 -31.50 -6.80 -2.25
N PRO A 200 -32.18 -6.81 -3.42
CA PRO A 200 -32.22 -7.99 -4.29
C PRO A 200 -30.86 -8.40 -4.87
N GLU A 201 -29.97 -7.43 -5.10
CA GLU A 201 -28.66 -7.65 -5.75
C GLU A 201 -27.49 -7.20 -4.89
N ASP A 202 -27.74 -6.64 -3.71
CA ASP A 202 -26.70 -6.15 -2.83
C ASP A 202 -27.04 -6.33 -1.35
N ALA A 203 -26.00 -6.39 -0.52
CA ALA A 203 -26.11 -6.39 0.92
C ALA A 203 -24.86 -5.75 1.53
N ALA A 204 -24.94 -5.31 2.77
CA ALA A 204 -23.78 -4.80 3.50
C ALA A 204 -23.93 -5.02 5.00
N ILE A 205 -22.82 -5.35 5.65
CA ILE A 205 -22.70 -5.38 7.11
C ILE A 205 -21.86 -4.20 7.59
N LEU A 206 -22.18 -3.70 8.79
CA LEU A 206 -21.48 -2.57 9.39
C LEU A 206 -20.92 -2.95 10.77
N PRO A 207 -19.64 -2.70 11.04
CA PRO A 207 -19.11 -2.78 12.41
C PRO A 207 -19.81 -1.75 13.31
N PRO A 208 -20.03 -2.04 14.59
CA PRO A 208 -20.76 -1.14 15.52
C PRO A 208 -20.09 0.23 15.66
N ASP A 209 -18.76 0.30 15.59
CA ASP A 209 -17.98 1.53 15.82
C ASP A 209 -17.25 2.05 14.55
N GLY A 210 -17.50 1.44 13.39
CA GLY A 210 -16.73 1.71 12.17
C GLY A 210 -17.42 2.65 11.19
N VAL A 211 -16.64 3.12 10.21
CA VAL A 211 -17.08 4.03 9.15
C VAL A 211 -17.29 3.32 7.81
N ALA A 212 -16.74 2.13 7.66
CA ALA A 212 -16.69 1.40 6.40
C ALA A 212 -17.45 0.08 6.55
N TYR A 213 -18.36 -0.19 5.64
CA TYR A 213 -19.04 -1.47 5.55
C TYR A 213 -18.13 -2.53 4.91
N LEU A 214 -18.49 -3.79 5.13
CA LEU A 214 -18.19 -4.86 4.19
C LEU A 214 -19.45 -5.11 3.34
N GLY A 215 -19.33 -4.87 2.05
CA GLY A 215 -20.42 -4.94 1.08
C GLY A 215 -20.35 -6.22 0.25
N PHE A 216 -21.48 -6.61 -0.29
CA PHE A 216 -21.64 -7.81 -1.11
C PHE A 216 -22.55 -7.49 -2.29
N GLN A 217 -22.20 -8.01 -3.47
CA GLN A 217 -22.93 -7.77 -4.70
C GLN A 217 -23.18 -9.09 -5.43
N THR A 218 -24.43 -9.35 -5.81
CA THR A 218 -24.80 -10.49 -6.63
C THR A 218 -24.31 -10.24 -8.06
N SER A 219 -23.36 -11.05 -8.52
CA SER A 219 -22.81 -10.95 -9.87
C SER A 219 -23.14 -12.23 -10.67
N PRO A 220 -23.94 -12.13 -11.75
CA PRO A 220 -24.31 -13.27 -12.58
C PRO A 220 -23.10 -13.94 -13.27
N GLU A 221 -22.03 -13.18 -13.49
CA GLU A 221 -20.79 -13.65 -14.11
C GLU A 221 -19.72 -14.00 -13.07
N TYR A 222 -20.11 -14.14 -11.80
CA TYR A 222 -19.19 -14.50 -10.73
C TYR A 222 -18.47 -15.81 -11.02
N VAL A 223 -17.14 -15.76 -11.00
CA VAL A 223 -16.28 -16.94 -11.06
C VAL A 223 -15.60 -17.07 -9.71
N ARG A 224 -15.77 -18.23 -9.06
CA ARG A 224 -15.11 -18.57 -7.79
C ARG A 224 -13.59 -18.47 -7.95
N PRO A 225 -12.86 -17.69 -7.12
CA PRO A 225 -11.41 -17.66 -7.15
C PRO A 225 -10.82 -19.01 -6.71
N VAL A 226 -9.64 -19.34 -7.22
CA VAL A 226 -8.90 -20.55 -6.83
C VAL A 226 -7.76 -20.19 -5.88
N TRP A 227 -7.64 -20.98 -4.82
CA TRP A 227 -6.53 -20.90 -3.88
C TRP A 227 -5.75 -22.23 -3.86
N PRO A 228 -4.42 -22.21 -4.03
CA PRO A 228 -3.58 -21.07 -4.38
C PRO A 228 -3.84 -20.55 -5.80
N ALA A 229 -3.43 -19.32 -6.08
CA ALA A 229 -3.58 -18.75 -7.41
C ALA A 229 -2.87 -19.61 -8.47
N ALA A 230 -3.62 -19.99 -9.52
CA ALA A 230 -3.12 -20.75 -10.65
C ALA A 230 -3.23 -19.95 -11.96
N ALA A 231 -2.37 -20.27 -12.93
CA ALA A 231 -2.43 -19.62 -14.24
C ALA A 231 -3.73 -19.98 -14.96
N GLY A 232 -4.43 -18.97 -15.49
CA GLY A 232 -5.69 -19.16 -16.22
C GLY A 232 -6.91 -19.43 -15.34
N SER A 233 -6.78 -19.44 -14.02
CA SER A 233 -7.92 -19.47 -13.09
C SER A 233 -8.23 -18.06 -12.56
N GLN A 234 -9.43 -17.89 -12.03
CA GLN A 234 -9.76 -16.66 -11.30
C GLN A 234 -8.84 -16.52 -10.08
N GLN A 235 -8.26 -15.33 -9.90
CA GLN A 235 -7.34 -15.01 -8.81
C GLN A 235 -8.07 -14.34 -7.65
N MET A 236 -7.53 -14.50 -6.44
CA MET A 236 -7.84 -13.63 -5.31
C MET A 236 -7.47 -12.19 -5.67
N MET A 237 -8.38 -11.25 -5.44
CA MET A 237 -8.17 -9.81 -5.70
C MET A 237 -7.95 -8.97 -4.43
N LEU A 238 -8.21 -9.53 -3.26
CA LEU A 238 -8.05 -8.87 -1.95
C LEU A 238 -7.68 -9.87 -0.87
N HIS A 239 -7.01 -9.37 0.17
CA HIS A 239 -6.84 -10.06 1.44
C HIS A 239 -7.90 -9.58 2.42
N LEU A 240 -8.53 -10.54 3.11
CA LEU A 240 -9.40 -10.29 4.26
C LEU A 240 -8.79 -11.05 5.43
N ASP A 241 -8.09 -10.33 6.30
CA ASP A 241 -7.33 -10.90 7.41
C ASP A 241 -7.99 -10.51 8.73
N LEU A 242 -8.34 -11.51 9.54
CA LEU A 242 -9.02 -11.35 10.82
C LEU A 242 -8.12 -11.90 11.93
N GLU A 243 -7.70 -11.01 12.83
CA GLU A 243 -6.95 -11.39 14.02
C GLU A 243 -7.90 -12.07 15.03
N VAL A 244 -7.45 -13.16 15.63
CA VAL A 244 -8.20 -13.92 16.63
C VAL A 244 -7.30 -14.31 17.81
N GLU A 245 -7.89 -14.51 18.97
CA GLU A 245 -7.16 -14.94 20.18
C GLU A 245 -6.99 -16.48 20.26
N ASP A 246 -7.92 -17.23 19.66
CA ASP A 246 -7.93 -18.69 19.62
C ASP A 246 -8.21 -19.14 18.19
N LEU A 247 -7.15 -19.58 17.51
CA LEU A 247 -7.22 -19.93 16.09
C LEU A 247 -8.05 -21.20 15.86
N ASP A 248 -7.95 -22.20 16.73
CA ASP A 248 -8.66 -23.47 16.56
C ASP A 248 -10.17 -23.27 16.76
N ALA A 249 -10.55 -22.51 17.79
CA ALA A 249 -11.95 -22.18 18.05
C ALA A 249 -12.55 -21.33 16.92
N ALA A 250 -11.82 -20.33 16.43
CA ALA A 250 -12.28 -19.47 15.35
C ALA A 250 -12.42 -20.22 14.01
N VAL A 251 -11.48 -21.12 13.69
CA VAL A 251 -11.57 -22.00 12.51
C VAL A 251 -12.78 -22.93 12.63
N ALA A 252 -12.98 -23.58 13.77
CA ALA A 252 -14.14 -24.44 13.99
C ALA A 252 -15.46 -23.69 13.79
N HIS A 253 -15.57 -22.49 14.35
CA HIS A 253 -16.75 -21.66 14.22
C HIS A 253 -17.02 -21.23 12.77
N ALA A 254 -15.98 -20.78 12.05
CA ALA A 254 -16.11 -20.42 10.64
C ALA A 254 -16.60 -21.60 9.78
N VAL A 255 -16.10 -22.80 10.05
CA VAL A 255 -16.54 -24.03 9.36
C VAL A 255 -17.99 -24.38 9.68
N GLU A 256 -18.43 -24.23 10.94
CA GLU A 256 -19.84 -24.41 11.34
C GLU A 256 -20.78 -23.46 10.57
N LEU A 257 -20.33 -22.24 10.28
CA LEU A 257 -21.06 -21.25 9.50
C LEU A 257 -21.01 -21.50 7.98
N GLY A 258 -20.23 -22.49 7.52
CA GLY A 258 -20.16 -22.90 6.12
C GLY A 258 -18.88 -22.49 5.38
N ALA A 259 -17.83 -22.03 6.08
CA ALA A 259 -16.51 -21.88 5.49
C ALA A 259 -15.86 -23.25 5.21
N GLU A 260 -15.00 -23.30 4.20
CA GLU A 260 -14.16 -24.47 3.90
C GLU A 260 -12.72 -24.17 4.30
N ILE A 261 -12.05 -25.09 5.01
CA ILE A 261 -10.60 -24.95 5.24
C ILE A 261 -9.88 -25.19 3.91
N ALA A 262 -9.03 -24.26 3.48
CA ALA A 262 -8.27 -24.44 2.25
C ALA A 262 -7.24 -25.57 2.40
N GLU A 263 -7.05 -26.38 1.35
CA GLU A 263 -6.09 -27.49 1.38
C GLU A 263 -4.65 -27.00 1.54
N TYR A 264 -4.29 -25.93 0.83
CA TYR A 264 -2.96 -25.33 0.92
C TYR A 264 -2.92 -24.23 1.98
N GLN A 265 -2.04 -24.41 2.97
CA GLN A 265 -1.77 -23.46 4.04
C GLN A 265 -0.32 -22.94 3.93
N PRO A 266 -0.11 -21.62 3.75
CA PRO A 266 1.24 -21.07 3.55
C PRO A 266 2.04 -20.88 4.85
N GLN A 267 1.38 -20.80 6.01
CA GLN A 267 1.98 -20.43 7.30
C GLN A 267 1.37 -21.28 8.44
N ASP A 268 2.14 -21.48 9.52
CA ASP A 268 1.75 -22.36 10.63
C ASP A 268 0.83 -21.66 11.65
N ASP A 269 0.86 -20.33 11.73
CA ASP A 269 0.11 -19.44 12.63
C ASP A 269 -1.08 -18.74 11.96
N VAL A 270 -1.31 -19.01 10.68
CA VAL A 270 -2.43 -18.50 9.89
C VAL A 270 -3.25 -19.65 9.35
N ARG A 271 -4.57 -19.52 9.36
CA ARG A 271 -5.47 -20.42 8.64
C ARG A 271 -6.19 -19.71 7.52
N VAL A 272 -5.96 -20.18 6.30
CA VAL A 272 -6.70 -19.77 5.11
C VAL A 272 -7.97 -20.60 5.02
N LEU A 273 -9.12 -19.92 5.02
CA LEU A 273 -10.43 -20.51 4.77
C LEU A 273 -11.02 -19.90 3.51
N LEU A 274 -11.99 -20.58 2.93
CA LEU A 274 -12.82 -20.10 1.83
C LEU A 274 -14.21 -19.83 2.38
N ASP A 275 -14.74 -18.63 2.15
CA ASP A 275 -16.14 -18.35 2.46
C ASP A 275 -17.10 -19.15 1.55
N PRO A 276 -18.42 -19.13 1.78
CA PRO A 276 -19.37 -19.89 0.97
C PRO A 276 -19.38 -19.54 -0.53
N ALA A 277 -18.91 -18.34 -0.91
CA ALA A 277 -18.73 -17.96 -2.31
C ALA A 277 -17.36 -18.39 -2.85
N GLY A 278 -16.39 -18.68 -1.97
CA GLY A 278 -15.06 -19.16 -2.25
C GLY A 278 -13.96 -18.11 -2.13
N HIS A 279 -14.26 -16.91 -1.63
CA HIS A 279 -13.20 -15.93 -1.38
C HIS A 279 -12.30 -16.45 -0.27
N PRO A 280 -10.97 -16.46 -0.47
CA PRO A 280 -10.10 -16.84 0.60
C PRO A 280 -9.96 -15.69 1.61
N PHE A 281 -10.08 -16.01 2.90
CA PHE A 281 -9.84 -15.11 4.03
C PHE A 281 -8.95 -15.81 5.05
N CYS A 282 -8.24 -15.03 5.86
CA CYS A 282 -7.28 -15.55 6.83
C CYS A 282 -7.75 -15.28 8.25
N LEU A 283 -7.63 -16.29 9.10
CA LEU A 283 -7.61 -16.13 10.56
C LEU A 283 -6.16 -16.23 11.02
N TYR A 284 -5.70 -15.31 11.88
CA TYR A 284 -4.33 -15.31 12.37
C TYR A 284 -4.24 -14.90 13.84
N LEU A 285 -3.16 -15.32 14.50
CA LEU A 285 -2.82 -14.88 15.86
C LEU A 285 -1.93 -13.63 15.77
N GLY A 286 -2.25 -12.59 16.56
CA GLY A 286 -1.45 -11.37 16.72
C GLY A 286 -0.26 -11.50 17.66
#